data_AF-A0A363UAP2-F1
#
_entry.id   AF-A0A363UAP2-F1
#
_cell.length_a   1.000
_cell.length_b   1.000
_cell.length_c   1.000
_cell.angle_alpha   90.00
_cell.angle_beta   90.00
_cell.angle_gamma   90.00
#
_symmetry.space_group_name_H-M   'P 1'
#
loop_
_entity.id
_entity.type
_entity.pdbx_description
1 polymer ?
#
loop_
_entity_poly.entity_id
_entity_poly.type
_entity_poly.pdbx_seq_one_letter_code
_entity_poly.pdbx_strand_id
1 'polypeptide(L)' 'METKTILQPLMTVEEVLKKLPDSFVVFMNRKTKCVGCLLQRFCTLQDVSATYQIPLQELIAELEEYIPESNQIKRSSQ' A
#
# COMPACT_ATOMS: atom_id res chain seq x y z
N MET A 1 -8.19 19.26 6.20
CA MET A 1 -7.99 18.57 4.92
C MET A 1 -8.26 17.10 5.20
N GLU A 2 -9.47 16.63 4.93
CA GLU A 2 -9.84 15.23 5.14
C GLU A 2 -9.31 14.41 3.97
N THR A 3 -8.07 13.93 4.09
CA THR A 3 -7.56 12.86 3.23
C THR A 3 -8.41 11.64 3.50
N LYS A 4 -9.24 11.26 2.52
CA LYS A 4 -10.07 10.07 2.59
C LYS A 4 -9.16 8.84 2.50
N THR A 5 -8.66 8.38 3.64
CA THR A 5 -7.77 7.21 3.70
C THR A 5 -8.55 5.95 3.27
N ILE A 6 -8.24 5.41 2.10
CA ILE A 6 -8.93 4.23 1.54
C ILE A 6 -8.40 2.95 2.18
N LEU A 7 -7.16 2.98 2.65
CA LEU A 7 -6.50 1.84 3.29
C LEU A 7 -6.70 1.89 4.80
N GLN A 8 -6.97 0.72 5.40
CA GLN A 8 -7.19 0.59 6.84
C GLN A 8 -6.08 -0.28 7.44
N PRO A 9 -5.64 -0.02 8.69
CA PRO A 9 -4.56 -0.78 9.33
C PRO A 9 -4.75 -2.30 9.34
N LEU A 10 -6.01 -2.75 9.42
CA LEU A 10 -6.38 -4.16 9.48
C LEU A 10 -6.54 -4.83 8.10
N MET A 11 -6.35 -4.08 7.00
CA MET A 11 -6.32 -4.69 5.68
C MET A 11 -5.07 -5.55 5.53
N THR A 12 -5.24 -6.74 4.98
CA THR A 12 -4.16 -7.66 4.65
C THR A 12 -3.36 -7.17 3.45
N VAL A 13 -2.09 -7.58 3.35
CA VAL A 13 -1.25 -7.28 2.19
C VAL A 13 -1.92 -7.78 0.90
N GLU A 14 -2.61 -8.92 0.94
CA GLU A 14 -3.35 -9.42 -0.23
C GLU A 14 -4.50 -8.50 -0.64
N GLU A 15 -5.30 -8.00 0.31
CA GLU A 15 -6.39 -7.07 0.02
C GLU A 15 -5.87 -5.74 -0.55
N VAL A 16 -4.74 -5.25 -0.03
CA VAL A 16 -4.09 -4.04 -0.55
C VAL A 16 -3.64 -4.27 -1.98
N LEU A 17 -2.90 -5.33 -2.28
CA LEU A 17 -2.39 -5.62 -3.62
C LEU A 17 -3.50 -5.96 -4.63
N LYS A 18 -4.63 -6.51 -4.17
CA LYS A 18 -5.83 -6.68 -5.01
C LYS A 18 -6.45 -5.35 -5.43
N LYS A 19 -6.42 -4.34 -4.55
CA LYS A 19 -6.94 -2.99 -4.84
C LYS A 19 -5.94 -2.13 -5.61
N LEU A 20 -4.67 -2.21 -5.24
CA LEU A 20 -3.58 -1.39 -5.75
C LEU A 20 -2.39 -2.30 -6.16
N PRO A 21 -2.46 -2.99 -7.31
CA PRO A 21 -1.41 -3.92 -7.72
C PRO A 21 -0.02 -3.26 -7.79
N ASP A 22 0.06 -2.03 -8.29
CA ASP A 22 1.32 -1.29 -8.47
C ASP A 22 1.98 -0.89 -7.14
N SER A 23 1.21 -0.86 -6.04
CA SER A 23 1.74 -0.58 -4.69
C SER A 23 2.69 -1.66 -4.16
N PHE A 24 2.83 -2.80 -4.85
CA PHE A 24 3.79 -3.86 -4.50
C PHE A 24 5.23 -3.33 -4.35
N VAL A 25 5.59 -2.29 -5.12
CA VAL A 25 6.94 -1.71 -5.08
C VAL A 25 7.27 -1.06 -3.73
N VAL A 26 6.26 -0.55 -2.99
CA VAL A 26 6.44 0.00 -1.64
C VAL A 26 6.98 -1.08 -0.70
N PHE A 27 6.33 -2.25 -0.71
CA PHE A 27 6.73 -3.40 0.08
C PHE A 27 8.14 -3.92 -0.30
N MET A 28 8.49 -3.87 -1.59
CA MET A 28 9.81 -4.26 -2.08
C MET A 28 10.91 -3.27 -1.68
N ASN A 29 10.65 -1.97 -1.81
CA ASN A 29 11.58 -0.89 -1.42
C ASN A 29 11.85 -0.91 0.08
N ARG A 30 10.82 -1.19 0.88
CA ARG A 30 10.90 -1.39 2.34
C ARG A 30 11.48 -2.77 2.71
N LYS A 31 11.86 -3.60 1.73
CA LYS A 31 12.46 -4.96 1.90
C LYS A 31 11.63 -5.91 2.77
N THR A 32 10.31 -5.76 2.70
CA THR A 32 9.41 -6.67 3.41
C THR A 32 9.38 -8.03 2.71
N LYS A 33 9.13 -9.10 3.47
CA LYS A 33 8.96 -10.48 2.96
C LYS A 33 7.49 -10.90 2.87
N CYS A 34 6.58 -9.93 2.93
CA CYS A 34 5.14 -10.17 3.01
C CYS A 34 4.53 -10.47 1.64
N VAL A 35 5.12 -9.92 0.58
CA VAL A 35 4.62 -10.06 -0.80
C VAL A 35 4.99 -11.45 -1.35
N GLY A 36 4.00 -12.16 -1.89
CA GLY A 36 4.15 -13.49 -2.47
C GLY A 36 4.33 -14.62 -1.45
N CYS A 37 4.32 -14.33 -0.14
CA CYS A 37 4.43 -15.35 0.89
C CYS A 37 3.06 -15.95 1.23
N LEU A 38 3.04 -17.16 1.83
CA LEU A 38 1.80 -17.81 2.27
C LEU A 38 1.00 -16.95 3.25
N LEU A 39 1.68 -16.13 4.06
CA LEU A 39 1.08 -15.27 5.07
C LEU A 39 0.51 -13.96 4.52
N GLN A 40 0.70 -13.65 3.23
CA GLN A 40 0.23 -12.39 2.62
C GLN A 40 -1.28 -12.14 2.83
N ARG A 41 -2.08 -13.21 2.82
CA ARG A 41 -3.54 -13.16 3.03
C ARG A 41 -3.98 -13.00 4.48
N PHE A 42 -3.03 -12.97 5.42
CA PHE A 42 -3.28 -12.86 6.85
C PHE A 42 -2.55 -11.67 7.47
N CYS A 43 -1.36 -11.33 6.94
CA CYS A 43 -0.53 -10.24 7.46
C CYS A 43 -1.17 -8.90 7.11
N THR A 44 -1.59 -8.15 8.14
CA THR A 44 -2.19 -6.82 8.01
C THR A 44 -1.14 -5.73 7.84
N LEU A 45 -1.53 -4.54 7.39
CA LEU A 45 -0.62 -3.38 7.37
C LEU A 45 -0.05 -3.06 8.76
N GLN A 46 -0.85 -3.27 9.81
CA GLN A 46 -0.40 -3.16 11.19
C GLN A 46 0.67 -4.22 11.53
N ASP A 47 0.50 -5.47 11.10
CA ASP A 47 1.50 -6.52 11.31
C ASP A 47 2.80 -6.23 10.56
N VAL A 48 2.72 -5.73 9.32
CA VAL A 48 3.90 -5.31 8.54
C VAL A 48 4.62 -4.17 9.25
N SER A 49 3.89 -3.14 9.68
CA SER A 49 4.44 -2.02 10.43
C SER A 49 5.18 -2.48 11.69
N ALA A 50 4.56 -3.34 12.50
CA ALA A 50 5.16 -3.85 13.73
C ALA A 50 6.38 -4.75 13.47
N THR A 51 6.29 -5.64 12.47
CA THR A 51 7.35 -6.62 12.17
C THR A 51 8.60 -5.96 11.60
N TYR A 52 8.43 -4.97 10.72
CA TYR A 52 9.53 -4.31 10.02
C TYR A 52 9.91 -2.96 10.63
N GLN A 53 9.30 -2.58 11.75
CA GLN A 53 9.52 -1.31 12.45
C GLN A 53 9.33 -0.10 11.53
N ILE A 54 8.31 -0.16 10.68
CA ILE A 54 7.93 0.92 9.77
C ILE A 54 6.78 1.69 10.43
N PRO A 55 6.82 3.03 10.53
CA PRO A 55 5.68 3.79 11.02
C PRO A 55 4.44 3.52 10.16
N LEU A 56 3.34 3.06 10.80
CA LEU A 56 2.14 2.62 10.10
C LEU A 56 1.57 3.70 9.18
N GLN A 57 1.57 4.95 9.64
CA GLN A 57 1.06 6.10 8.90
C GLN A 57 1.92 6.39 7.67
N GLU A 58 3.24 6.24 7.75
CA GLU A 58 4.13 6.38 6.59
C GLU A 58 3.90 5.27 5.58
N LEU A 59 3.77 4.01 6.05
CA LEU A 59 3.47 2.88 5.17
C LEU A 59 2.16 3.09 4.41
N ILE A 60 1.11 3.53 5.11
CA ILE A 60 -0.19 3.82 4.49
C ILE A 60 -0.05 4.96 3.48
N ALA A 61 0.63 6.06 3.84
CA ALA A 61 0.81 7.20 2.95
C ALA A 61 1.52 6.81 1.64
N GLU A 62 2.61 6.03 1.72
CA GLU A 62 3.33 5.54 0.52
C GLU A 62 2.45 4.64 -0.36
N LEU A 63 1.62 3.78 0.24
CA LEU A 63 0.70 2.93 -0.53
C LEU A 63 -0.39 3.76 -1.21
N GLU A 64 -0.84 4.85 -0.59
CA GLU A 64 -1.86 5.74 -1.14
C GLU A 64 -1.39 6.56 -2.35
N GLU A 65 -0.07 6.73 -2.54
CA GLU A 65 0.50 7.33 -3.76
C GLU A 65 0.19 6.52 -5.03
N TYR A 66 -0.18 5.25 -4.88
CA TYR A 66 -0.53 4.35 -5.97
C TYR A 66 -2.05 4.27 -6.22
N ILE A 67 -2.85 5.06 -5.50
CA ILE A 67 -4.29 5.15 -5.79
C ILE A 67 -4.44 5.77 -7.18
N PRO A 68 -5.07 5.07 -8.15
CA PRO A 68 -5.28 5.64 -9.47
C PRO A 68 -6.17 6.88 -9.33
N GLU A 69 -5.66 8.04 -9.76
CA GLU A 69 -6.48 9.22 -9.96
C GLU A 69 -7.57 8.84 -10.97
N SER A 70 -8.80 8.73 -10.48
CA SER A 70 -9.95 8.50 -11.33
C SER A 70 -10.11 9.73 -12.23
N ASN A 71 -9.53 9.66 -13.43
CA ASN A 71 -9.65 10.61 -14.53
C ASN A 71 -8.97 11.98 -14.37
N GLN A 72 -7.67 12.06 -14.66
CA GLN A 72 -7.07 13.28 -15.23
C GLN A 72 -6.64 13.06 -16.68
N ILE A 73 -7.61 13.16 -17.60
CA ILE A 73 -7.34 13.61 -18.96
C ILE A 73 -6.81 15.05 -18.85
N LYS A 74 -5.48 15.25 -18.74
CA LYS A 74 -4.56 16.31 -19.26
C LYS A 74 -3.17 15.93 -18.70
N ARG A 75 -2.09 15.72 -19.44
CA ARG A 75 -1.45 16.56 -20.47
C ARG A 75 -0.58 15.62 -21.33
N SER A 76 -0.88 15.38 -22.60
CA SER A 76 -0.35 16.11 -23.76
C SER A 76 1.12 16.51 -23.64
N SER A 77 1.95 15.77 -24.40
CA SER A 77 3.09 16.22 -25.18
C SER A 77 3.92 17.39 -24.66
N GLN A 78 5.20 17.12 -24.40
CA GLN A 78 6.27 17.91 -24.99
C GLN A 78 7.50 17.04 -25.25
#